data_AF-A0AAX6DK65-F1
#
_entry.id   AF-A0AAX6DK65-F1
#
_cell.length_a   1.000
_cell.length_b   1.000
_cell.length_c   1.000
_cell.angle_alpha   90.00
_cell.angle_beta   90.00
_cell.angle_gamma   90.00
#
_symmetry.space_group_name_H-M   'P 1'
#
loop_
_entity.id
_entity.type
_entity.pdbx_description
1 polymer ?
#
loop_
_entity_poly.entity_id
_entity_poly.type
_entity_poly.pdbx_seq_one_letter_code
_entity_poly.pdbx_strand_id
1 'polypeptide(L)'
;MKLDTSGLENFAPIHGGLGDLCENLSAPASFPLPNCSDFDKFQKSSVEMVKPAKGTTTLAFIFKEGVIVAADSRASMGIGYKTSQSVKKIIEINPYMLGTMAGGAADCQFWHRNLGIKCRLHELANKRRISVTGASKLLANFSIRTVEWDYLLEL
;
A
#
# COMPACT_ATOMS: atom_id res chain seq x y z
N MET A 1 -14.77 1.09 -14.68
CA MET A 1 -14.13 0.65 -13.41
C MET A 1 -14.70 1.57 -12.34
N LYS A 2 -15.43 1.06 -11.34
CA LYS A 2 -16.01 1.91 -10.28
C LYS A 2 -14.88 2.28 -9.32
N LEU A 3 -14.63 3.56 -9.10
CA LEU A 3 -13.66 4.02 -8.11
C LEU A 3 -14.22 3.65 -6.73
N ASP A 4 -13.58 2.71 -6.05
CA ASP A 4 -14.01 2.29 -4.72
C ASP A 4 -13.44 3.24 -3.67
N THR A 5 -14.28 4.16 -3.20
CA THR A 5 -13.94 5.16 -2.18
C THR A 5 -14.32 4.72 -0.77
N SER A 6 -14.77 3.47 -0.58
CA SER A 6 -15.19 2.96 0.74
C SER A 6 -14.09 3.05 1.82
N GLY A 7 -12.82 3.12 1.43
CA GLY A 7 -11.69 3.34 2.32
C GLY A 7 -11.58 4.74 2.93
N LEU A 8 -12.33 5.73 2.43
CA LEU A 8 -12.32 7.09 2.98
C LEU A 8 -13.22 7.25 4.23
N GLU A 9 -14.16 6.34 4.46
CA GLU A 9 -15.15 6.47 5.53
C GLU A 9 -14.68 5.95 6.91
N ASN A 10 -13.55 5.25 6.99
CA ASN A 10 -13.14 4.49 8.19
C ASN A 10 -12.17 5.19 9.16
N PHE A 11 -11.96 6.51 9.06
CA PHE A 11 -11.18 7.22 10.08
C PHE A 11 -12.05 7.51 11.31
N ALA A 12 -12.07 6.58 12.28
CA ALA A 12 -12.69 6.83 13.57
C ALA A 12 -12.01 8.01 14.31
N PRO A 13 -12.77 8.93 14.92
CA PRO A 13 -12.21 10.11 15.57
C PRO A 13 -11.42 9.71 16.82
N ILE A 14 -10.17 10.16 16.89
CA ILE A 14 -9.28 9.98 18.04
C ILE A 14 -9.87 10.76 19.23
N HIS A 15 -10.40 10.05 20.23
CA HIS A 15 -10.77 10.64 21.53
C HIS A 15 -9.50 10.94 22.34
N GLY A 16 -9.11 12.21 22.38
CA GLY A 16 -8.07 12.76 23.25
C GLY A 16 -8.26 14.28 23.37
N GLY A 17 -8.56 14.76 24.57
CA GLY A 17 -9.24 16.03 24.79
C GLY A 17 -8.41 17.32 24.76
N LEU A 18 -9.21 18.38 24.61
CA LEU A 18 -9.06 19.79 24.98
C LEU A 18 -8.46 20.76 23.95
N GLY A 19 -9.35 21.56 23.34
CA GLY A 19 -9.05 22.95 22.99
C GLY A 19 -9.54 23.41 21.65
N ASP A 20 -8.63 23.46 20.66
CA ASP A 20 -8.75 24.40 19.53
C ASP A 20 -8.44 23.80 18.14
N LEU A 21 -8.50 22.46 17.99
CA LEU A 21 -8.17 21.78 16.72
C LEU A 21 -9.35 21.09 16.04
N CYS A 22 -10.57 21.21 16.58
CA CYS A 22 -11.70 20.36 16.22
C CYS A 22 -12.45 20.78 14.94
N GLU A 23 -12.27 22.00 14.41
CA GLU A 23 -13.06 22.44 13.25
C GLU A 23 -12.55 21.92 11.89
N ASN A 24 -11.30 21.45 11.80
CA ASN A 24 -10.71 21.04 10.51
C ASN A 24 -10.72 19.52 10.25
N LEU A 25 -11.21 18.70 11.18
CA LEU A 25 -11.23 17.23 11.04
C LEU A 25 -12.61 16.65 10.72
N SER A 26 -13.65 17.50 10.67
CA SER A 26 -15.05 17.09 10.42
C SER A 26 -15.50 17.28 8.95
N ALA A 27 -14.66 17.84 8.09
CA ALA A 27 -14.95 17.87 6.66
C ALA A 27 -14.54 16.51 6.05
N PRO A 28 -15.40 15.82 5.28
CA PRO A 28 -14.93 14.73 4.45
C PRO A 28 -13.77 15.28 3.61
N ALA A 29 -12.65 14.55 3.55
CA ALA A 29 -11.50 14.96 2.75
C ALA A 29 -11.94 15.12 1.28
N SER A 30 -12.31 16.36 0.93
CA SER A 30 -12.80 16.72 -0.39
C SER A 30 -11.59 17.04 -1.23
N PHE A 31 -10.99 16.00 -1.79
CA PHE A 31 -9.99 16.17 -2.82
C PHE A 31 -10.74 16.60 -4.09
N PRO A 32 -10.55 17.82 -4.64
CA PRO A 32 -11.13 18.20 -5.91
C PRO A 32 -10.47 17.34 -6.99
N LEU A 33 -11.10 16.22 -7.32
CA LEU A 33 -10.68 15.40 -8.45
C LEU A 33 -10.76 16.29 -9.70
N PRO A 34 -9.72 16.34 -10.53
CA PRO A 34 -9.80 17.08 -11.79
C PRO A 34 -10.97 16.51 -12.58
N ASN A 35 -11.97 17.36 -12.85
CA ASN A 35 -13.16 16.97 -13.59
C ASN A 35 -12.75 16.71 -15.04
N CYS A 36 -12.56 15.44 -15.40
CA CYS A 36 -12.30 15.04 -16.76
C CYS A 36 -13.65 14.96 -17.47
N SER A 37 -13.91 15.85 -18.43
CA SER A 37 -15.15 15.88 -19.20
C SER A 37 -15.44 14.56 -19.93
N ASP A 38 -14.39 13.82 -20.32
CA ASP A 38 -14.46 12.50 -20.96
C ASP A 38 -13.45 11.50 -20.37
N PHE A 39 -13.83 10.84 -19.27
CA PHE A 39 -12.97 9.84 -18.61
C PHE A 39 -12.59 8.66 -19.53
N ASP A 40 -13.52 8.17 -20.34
CA ASP A 40 -13.27 7.03 -21.24
C ASP A 40 -12.21 7.36 -22.31
N LYS A 41 -12.25 8.57 -22.85
CA LYS A 41 -11.25 9.05 -23.82
C LYS A 41 -9.89 9.18 -23.16
N PHE A 42 -9.84 9.79 -21.97
CA PHE A 42 -8.62 9.92 -21.19
C PHE A 42 -8.02 8.55 -20.86
N GLN A 43 -8.85 7.59 -20.42
CA GLN A 43 -8.40 6.23 -20.13
C GLN A 43 -7.80 5.56 -21.38
N LYS A 44 -8.48 5.66 -22.53
CA LYS A 44 -8.02 5.04 -23.78
C LYS A 44 -6.69 5.65 -24.25
N SER A 45 -6.57 6.98 -24.23
CA SER A 45 -5.32 7.68 -24.55
C SER A 45 -4.19 7.33 -23.57
N SER A 46 -4.51 7.18 -22.28
CA SER A 46 -3.53 6.80 -21.26
C SER A 46 -3.01 5.38 -21.45
N VAL A 47 -3.89 4.42 -21.77
CA VAL A 47 -3.50 3.03 -22.03
C VAL A 47 -2.62 2.92 -23.27
N GLU A 48 -2.94 3.68 -24.33
CA GLU A 48 -2.16 3.72 -25.56
C GLU A 48 -0.78 4.37 -25.37
N MET A 49 -0.70 5.40 -24.51
CA MET A 49 0.54 6.05 -24.13
C MET A 49 1.44 5.14 -23.29
N VAL A 50 0.89 4.49 -22.26
CA VAL A 50 1.66 3.75 -21.25
C VAL A 50 2.08 2.36 -21.75
N LYS A 51 1.41 1.80 -22.77
CA LYS A 51 1.68 0.46 -23.36
C LYS A 51 2.05 -0.58 -22.27
N PRO A 52 1.10 -0.95 -21.40
CA PRO A 52 1.39 -1.70 -20.19
C PRO A 52 2.14 -3.01 -20.50
N ALA A 53 3.39 -3.08 -20.03
CA ALA A 53 4.23 -4.26 -20.14
C ALA A 53 3.71 -5.41 -19.25
N LYS A 54 4.28 -6.60 -19.41
CA LYS A 54 3.94 -7.75 -18.55
C LYS A 54 4.54 -7.53 -17.16
N GLY A 55 3.70 -7.51 -16.12
CA GLY A 55 4.15 -7.38 -14.74
C GLY A 55 3.03 -6.93 -13.80
N THR A 56 3.42 -6.67 -12.55
CA THR A 56 2.60 -5.99 -11.54
C THR A 56 2.98 -4.51 -11.52
N THR A 57 1.99 -3.62 -11.49
CA THR A 57 2.17 -2.17 -11.45
C THR A 57 1.61 -1.62 -10.15
N THR A 58 2.49 -1.06 -9.31
CA THR A 58 2.14 -0.42 -8.05
C THR A 58 2.77 0.96 -7.99
N LEU A 59 2.02 1.97 -7.60
CA LEU A 59 2.42 3.37 -7.54
C LEU A 59 2.03 3.94 -6.18
N ALA A 60 2.86 4.81 -5.63
CA ALA A 60 2.55 5.57 -4.43
C ALA A 60 3.06 7.00 -4.60
N PHE A 61 2.26 7.97 -4.19
CA PHE A 61 2.63 9.39 -4.25
C PHE A 61 2.24 10.11 -2.96
N ILE A 62 3.10 11.04 -2.56
CA ILE A 62 2.91 11.89 -1.40
C ILE A 62 2.37 13.22 -1.90
N PHE A 63 1.33 13.73 -1.25
CA PHE A 63 0.74 15.03 -1.52
C PHE A 63 0.51 15.77 -0.20
N LYS A 64 0.07 17.04 -0.26
CA LYS A 64 -0.01 17.92 0.91
C LYS A 64 -0.84 17.34 2.07
N GLU A 65 -1.88 16.58 1.76
CA GLU A 65 -2.84 16.07 2.76
C GLU A 65 -2.66 14.56 3.04
N GLY A 66 -1.64 13.91 2.47
CA GLY A 66 -1.37 12.51 2.77
C GLY A 66 -0.63 11.74 1.69
N VAL A 67 -0.98 10.46 1.55
CA VAL A 67 -0.37 9.53 0.59
C VAL A 67 -1.47 8.80 -0.15
N ILE A 68 -1.33 8.66 -1.46
CA ILE A 68 -2.19 7.82 -2.29
C ILE A 68 -1.37 6.64 -2.78
N VAL A 69 -1.95 5.45 -2.68
CA VAL A 69 -1.37 4.20 -3.14
C VAL A 69 -2.33 3.56 -4.16
N ALA A 70 -1.81 3.23 -5.33
CA ALA A 70 -2.55 2.59 -6.41
C ALA A 70 -1.85 1.32 -6.85
N ALA A 71 -2.61 0.26 -7.09
CA ALA A 71 -2.08 -1.01 -7.57
C ALA A 71 -3.06 -1.65 -8.56
N ASP A 72 -2.52 -2.38 -9.53
CA ASP A 72 -3.34 -3.24 -10.38
C ASP A 72 -3.77 -4.51 -9.63
N SER A 73 -4.89 -5.12 -10.01
CA SER A 73 -5.43 -6.32 -9.36
C SER A 73 -5.14 -7.62 -10.12
N ARG A 74 -4.39 -7.53 -11.24
CA ARG A 74 -4.08 -8.66 -12.12
C ARG A 74 -2.95 -9.51 -11.50
N ALA A 75 -3.17 -10.81 -11.38
CA ALA A 75 -2.13 -11.79 -11.15
C ALA A 75 -1.97 -12.71 -12.35
N SER A 76 -0.74 -12.99 -12.74
CA SER A 76 -0.40 -13.94 -13.80
C SER A 76 0.62 -14.96 -13.30
N MET A 77 0.46 -16.20 -13.75
CA MET A 77 1.36 -17.31 -13.45
C MET A 77 2.01 -17.77 -14.76
N GLY A 78 3.34 -17.75 -14.83
CA GLY A 78 4.09 -18.13 -16.03
C GLY A 78 3.85 -17.23 -17.25
N ILE A 79 4.13 -17.75 -18.44
CA ILE A 79 4.01 -17.02 -19.70
C ILE A 79 2.55 -17.04 -20.15
N GLY A 80 1.84 -15.92 -19.93
CA GLY A 80 0.59 -15.61 -20.64
C GLY A 80 -0.71 -15.95 -19.92
N TYR A 81 -0.68 -16.71 -18.83
CA TYR A 81 -1.90 -17.06 -18.10
C TYR A 81 -2.21 -16.05 -16.99
N LYS A 82 -3.37 -15.39 -17.09
CA LYS A 82 -3.94 -14.56 -16.03
C LYS A 82 -4.72 -15.46 -15.08
N THR A 83 -4.23 -15.61 -13.86
CA THR A 83 -4.85 -16.48 -12.85
C THR A 83 -5.98 -15.77 -12.11
N SER A 84 -5.81 -14.48 -11.82
CA SER A 84 -6.82 -13.70 -11.09
C SER A 84 -6.81 -12.23 -11.50
N GLN A 85 -7.97 -11.57 -11.39
CA GLN A 85 -8.15 -10.13 -11.63
C GLN A 85 -8.61 -9.38 -10.38
N SER A 86 -8.66 -10.05 -9.23
CA SER A 86 -9.18 -9.50 -7.97
C SER A 86 -8.17 -9.60 -6.82
N VAL A 87 -6.87 -9.71 -7.13
CA VAL A 87 -5.83 -9.81 -6.11
C VAL A 87 -5.65 -8.47 -5.41
N LYS A 88 -5.74 -8.47 -4.08
CA LYS A 88 -5.41 -7.32 -3.24
C LYS A 88 -3.90 -7.20 -3.12
N LYS A 89 -3.31 -6.29 -3.88
CA LYS A 89 -1.87 -6.00 -3.83
C LYS A 89 -1.51 -4.90 -2.84
N ILE A 90 -2.50 -4.23 -2.27
CA ILE A 90 -2.32 -3.32 -1.14
C ILE A 90 -2.56 -4.15 0.12
N ILE A 91 -1.53 -4.21 0.97
CA ILE A 91 -1.53 -4.98 2.21
C ILE A 91 -1.51 -3.99 3.38
N GLU A 92 -2.50 -4.12 4.25
CA GLU A 92 -2.59 -3.34 5.47
C GLU A 92 -1.67 -3.94 6.54
N ILE A 93 -0.62 -3.19 6.91
CA ILE A 93 0.37 -3.64 7.92
C ILE A 93 -0.07 -3.24 9.32
N ASN A 94 -0.61 -2.02 9.44
CA ASN A 94 -1.17 -1.41 10.64
C ASN A 94 -2.17 -0.34 10.17
N PRO A 95 -3.19 0.07 10.95
CA PRO A 95 -4.05 1.22 10.67
C PRO A 95 -3.39 2.50 10.12
N TYR A 96 -2.08 2.67 10.27
CA TYR A 96 -1.32 3.84 9.80
C TYR A 96 -0.27 3.51 8.73
N MET A 97 -0.13 2.24 8.31
CA MET A 97 0.92 1.81 7.37
C MET A 97 0.37 0.82 6.35
N LEU A 98 0.62 1.11 5.08
CA LEU A 98 0.27 0.29 3.94
C LEU A 98 1.54 -0.19 3.23
N GLY A 99 1.51 -1.43 2.75
CA GLY A 99 2.53 -2.02 1.88
C GLY A 99 1.96 -2.38 0.52
N THR A 100 2.80 -2.38 -0.51
CA THR A 100 2.44 -2.83 -1.85
C THR A 100 3.14 -4.14 -2.18
N MET A 101 2.44 -5.06 -2.83
CA MET A 101 2.97 -6.35 -3.26
C MET A 101 3.44 -6.28 -4.71
N ALA A 102 4.74 -6.49 -4.93
CA ALA A 102 5.36 -6.65 -6.25
C ALA A 102 6.43 -7.74 -6.19
N GLY A 103 6.51 -8.59 -7.22
CA GLY A 103 7.41 -9.75 -7.24
C GLY A 103 6.75 -11.01 -6.65
N GLY A 104 7.50 -11.76 -5.83
CA GLY A 104 7.03 -12.97 -5.16
C GLY A 104 5.84 -12.69 -4.24
N ALA A 105 4.64 -13.13 -4.62
CA ALA A 105 3.42 -12.81 -3.88
C ALA A 105 3.42 -13.40 -2.46
N ALA A 106 3.93 -14.63 -2.31
CA ALA A 106 4.03 -15.31 -1.02
C ALA A 106 5.00 -14.59 -0.07
N ASP A 107 6.17 -14.21 -0.56
CA ASP A 107 7.20 -13.54 0.25
C ASP A 107 6.73 -12.18 0.72
N CYS A 108 6.13 -11.39 -0.17
CA CYS A 108 5.59 -10.08 0.18
C CYS A 108 4.53 -10.18 1.29
N GLN A 109 3.59 -11.14 1.18
CA GLN A 109 2.55 -11.32 2.19
C GLN A 109 3.14 -11.79 3.52
N PHE A 110 4.07 -12.74 3.47
CA PHE A 110 4.72 -13.27 4.66
C PHE A 110 5.50 -12.19 5.41
N TRP A 111 6.34 -11.42 4.72
CA TRP A 111 7.17 -10.39 5.34
C TRP A 111 6.36 -9.20 5.84
N HIS A 112 5.33 -8.76 5.12
CA HIS A 112 4.44 -7.70 5.61
C HIS A 112 3.69 -8.13 6.88
N ARG A 113 3.22 -9.39 6.96
CA ARG A 113 2.58 -9.92 8.17
C ARG A 113 3.54 -9.95 9.36
N ASN A 114 4.76 -10.43 9.15
CA ASN A 114 5.80 -10.44 10.18
C ASN A 114 6.19 -9.03 10.63
N LEU A 115 6.27 -8.09 9.70
CA LEU A 115 6.52 -6.69 10.01
C LEU A 115 5.39 -6.11 10.88
N GLY A 116 4.14 -6.38 10.57
CA GLY A 116 2.98 -5.96 11.38
C GLY A 116 3.07 -6.46 12.83
N ILE A 117 3.42 -7.74 13.02
CA ILE A 117 3.63 -8.34 14.35
C ILE A 117 4.76 -7.61 15.10
N LYS A 118 5.89 -7.33 14.43
CA LYS A 118 7.03 -6.64 15.04
C LYS A 118 6.73 -5.19 15.37
N CYS A 119 5.99 -4.49 14.52
CA CYS A 119 5.49 -3.15 14.78
C CYS A 119 4.58 -3.13 16.02
N ARG A 120 3.67 -4.11 16.13
CA ARG A 120 2.78 -4.21 17.28
C ARG A 120 3.52 -4.54 18.57
N LEU A 121 4.52 -5.42 18.52
CA LEU A 121 5.35 -5.74 19.68
C LEU A 121 6.16 -4.52 20.14
N HIS A 122 6.70 -3.74 19.20
CA HIS A 122 7.41 -2.49 19.49
C HIS A 122 6.50 -1.47 20.19
N GLU A 123 5.25 -1.35 19.73
CA GLU A 123 4.23 -0.51 20.36
C GLU A 123 3.96 -0.90 21.81
N LEU A 124 3.81 -2.20 22.07
CA LEU A 124 3.54 -2.71 23.42
C LEU A 124 4.74 -2.53 24.35
N ALA A 125 5.95 -2.79 23.88
CA ALA A 125 7.17 -2.71 24.68
C ALA A 125 7.56 -1.26 25.03
N ASN A 126 7.42 -0.33 24.08
CA ASN A 126 7.89 1.05 24.23
C ASN A 126 6.76 2.04 24.52
N LYS A 127 5.49 1.57 24.55
CA LYS A 127 4.28 2.39 24.68
C LYS A 127 4.21 3.54 23.66
N ARG A 128 4.89 3.40 22.52
CA ARG A 128 4.97 4.40 21.45
C ARG A 128 4.86 3.72 20.09
N ARG A 129 4.25 4.40 19.13
CA ARG A 129 4.17 3.90 17.75
C ARG A 129 5.56 3.87 17.11
N ILE A 130 5.78 2.85 16.28
CA ILE A 130 6.96 2.79 15.44
C ILE A 130 6.86 3.84 14.33
N SER A 131 7.97 4.49 13.98
CA SER A 131 8.02 5.39 12.83
C SER A 131 8.07 4.60 11.53
N VAL A 132 7.59 5.20 10.43
CA VAL A 132 7.68 4.60 9.09
C VAL A 132 9.14 4.25 8.75
N THR A 133 10.09 5.15 9.05
CA THR A 133 11.53 4.89 8.88
C THR A 133 12.01 3.67 9.68
N GLY A 134 11.52 3.50 10.92
CA GLY A 134 11.85 2.34 11.76
C GLY A 134 11.30 1.05 11.17
N ALA A 135 10.04 1.05 10.72
CA ALA A 135 9.42 -0.10 10.08
C ALA A 135 10.13 -0.46 8.76
N SER A 136 10.45 0.52 7.91
CA SER A 136 11.21 0.30 6.67
C SER A 136 12.60 -0.30 6.95
N LYS A 137 13.28 0.16 8.01
CA LYS A 137 14.59 -0.39 8.39
C LYS A 137 14.51 -1.81 8.93
N LEU A 138 13.46 -2.16 9.69
CA LEU A 138 13.20 -3.53 10.12
C LEU A 138 12.96 -4.46 8.92
N LEU A 139 12.15 -4.01 7.96
CA LEU A 139 11.87 -4.77 6.75
C LEU A 139 13.13 -4.99 5.91
N ALA A 140 13.93 -3.93 5.69
CA ALA A 140 15.21 -4.04 5.00
C ALA A 140 16.16 -5.02 5.70
N ASN A 141 16.20 -5.01 7.03
CA ASN A 141 17.00 -5.96 7.80
C ASN A 141 16.51 -7.41 7.68
N PHE A 142 15.18 -7.65 7.57
CA PHE A 142 14.67 -8.99 7.29
C PHE A 142 15.12 -9.45 5.90
N SER A 143 14.95 -8.62 4.88
CA SER A 143 15.36 -8.96 3.52
C SER A 143 16.86 -9.25 3.43
N ILE A 144 17.72 -8.37 3.98
CA ILE A 144 19.18 -8.55 3.96
C ILE A 144 19.61 -9.80 4.73
N ARG A 145 19.00 -10.09 5.89
CA ARG A 145 19.34 -11.29 6.68
C ARG A 145 18.81 -12.58 6.08
N THR A 146 17.73 -12.53 5.30
CA THR A 146 17.19 -13.71 4.63
C THR A 146 17.93 -14.04 3.34
N VAL A 147 18.45 -13.03 2.59
CA VAL A 147 19.27 -13.29 1.40
C VAL A 147 20.65 -13.89 1.69
N GLU A 148 21.03 -14.02 2.97
CA GLU A 148 22.26 -14.73 3.38
C GLU A 148 22.08 -16.26 3.44
N TRP A 149 20.88 -16.80 3.17
CA TRP A 149 20.62 -18.25 3.19
C TRP A 149 20.25 -18.87 1.84
N ASP A 150 20.17 -18.11 0.75
CA ASP A 150 19.90 -18.63 -0.61
C ASP A 150 21.18 -18.98 -1.41
N TYR A 151 22.37 -18.91 -0.81
CA TYR A 151 23.66 -19.29 -1.45
C TYR A 151 24.30 -20.55 -0.86
N LEU A 152 23.54 -21.47 -0.24
CA LEU A 152 24.09 -22.70 0.32
C LEU A 152 23.52 -24.02 -0.23
N LEU A 153 22.80 -24.01 -1.36
CA LEU A 153 22.28 -25.24 -1.98
C LEU A 153 22.22 -25.19 -3.52
N GLU A 154 23.33 -24.92 -4.19
CA GLU A 154 23.60 -25.48 -5.54
C GLU A 154 25.11 -25.78 -5.69
N LEU A 155 25.50 -26.98 -5.25
CA LEU A 155 26.49 -27.85 -5.90
C LEU A 155 25.74 -29.12 -6.32
#